data_AF-A0A662Q7X5-F1
#
_entry.id   AF-A0A662Q7X5-F1
#
_cell.length_a   1.000
_cell.length_b   1.000
_cell.length_c   1.000
_cell.angle_alpha   90.00
_cell.angle_beta   90.00
_cell.angle_gamma   90.00
#
_symmetry.space_group_name_H-M   'P 1'
#
loop_
_entity.id
_entity.type
_entity.pdbx_description
1 polymer ?
#
loop_
_entity_poly.entity_id
_entity_poly.type
_entity_poly.pdbx_seq_one_letter_code
_entity_poly.pdbx_strand_id
1 'polypeptide(L)'
;MRHVELKLTFPKMKLDRIESAVGEVLKEIRSELFGEPELLSLNEKGDRVEAFISLPIVNVRKLRWLATRITKGFLTRGIEVEVE
;
A
#
# COMPACT_ATOMS: atom_id res chain seq x y z
N MET A 1 11.37 3.34 -15.91
CA MET A 1 10.04 3.76 -15.39
C MET A 1 10.24 4.53 -14.10
N ARG A 2 9.47 5.59 -13.86
CA ARG A 2 9.47 6.25 -12.54
C ARG A 2 8.66 5.39 -11.58
N HIS A 3 9.22 5.18 -10.39
CA HIS A 3 8.53 4.52 -9.30
C HIS A 3 8.31 5.55 -8.21
N VAL A 4 7.21 5.40 -7.49
CA VAL A 4 6.99 6.11 -6.24
C VAL A 4 6.87 5.09 -5.14
N GLU A 5 7.67 5.28 -4.11
CA GLU A 5 7.59 4.51 -2.90
C GLU A 5 6.58 5.18 -1.97
N LEU A 6 5.67 4.37 -1.41
CA LEU A 6 4.73 4.80 -0.38
C LEU A 6 4.96 3.97 0.87
N LYS A 7 4.81 4.61 2.02
CA LYS A 7 4.78 3.96 3.31
C LYS A 7 3.34 3.78 3.74
N LEU A 8 2.98 2.55 4.06
CA LEU A 8 1.71 2.18 4.68
C LEU A 8 1.96 1.88 6.15
N THR A 9 1.25 2.56 7.04
CA THR A 9 1.36 2.33 8.48
C THR A 9 0.05 1.75 9.00
N PHE A 10 0.15 0.60 9.68
CA PHE A 10 -0.97 -0.14 10.22
C PHE A 10 -0.86 -0.26 11.75
N PRO A 11 -1.98 -0.36 12.49
CA PRO A 11 -1.97 -0.80 13.87
C PRO A 11 -1.31 -2.18 14.03
N LYS A 12 -0.78 -2.49 15.21
CA LYS A 12 -0.17 -3.81 15.48
C LYS A 12 -1.16 -4.95 15.17
N MET A 13 -0.80 -5.80 14.20
CA MET A 13 -1.51 -7.03 13.88
C MET A 13 -0.56 -8.03 13.22
N LYS A 14 -1.04 -9.25 12.97
CA LYS A 14 -0.24 -10.32 12.36
C LYS A 14 0.29 -9.90 10.98
N LEU A 15 1.59 -10.08 10.77
CA LEU A 15 2.28 -9.74 9.52
C LEU A 15 1.64 -10.41 8.31
N ASP A 16 1.38 -11.72 8.37
CA ASP A 16 0.76 -12.48 7.27
C ASP A 16 -0.59 -11.90 6.83
N ARG A 17 -1.37 -11.35 7.78
CA ARG A 17 -2.66 -10.70 7.50
C ARG A 17 -2.44 -9.40 6.73
N ILE A 18 -1.44 -8.60 7.12
CA ILE A 18 -1.10 -7.37 6.43
C ILE A 18 -0.54 -7.67 5.04
N GLU A 19 0.40 -8.61 4.94
CA GLU A 19 1.00 -9.01 3.66
C GLU A 19 -0.07 -9.45 2.66
N SER A 20 -1.00 -10.32 3.10
CA SER A 20 -2.13 -10.76 2.28
C SER A 20 -3.02 -9.58 1.85
N ALA A 21 -3.37 -8.70 2.78
CA ALA A 21 -4.21 -7.54 2.50
C ALA A 21 -3.54 -6.53 1.56
N VAL A 22 -2.23 -6.28 1.72
CA VAL A 22 -1.43 -5.45 0.81
C VAL A 22 -1.45 -6.08 -0.58
N GLY A 23 -1.20 -7.38 -0.70
CA GLY A 23 -1.22 -8.07 -1.98
C GLY A 23 -2.57 -7.95 -2.71
N GLU A 24 -3.69 -8.04 -1.99
CA GLU A 24 -5.02 -7.83 -2.58
C GLU A 24 -5.24 -6.38 -3.03
N VAL A 25 -4.93 -5.40 -2.19
CA VAL A 25 -5.11 -3.98 -2.53
C VAL A 25 -4.23 -3.58 -3.71
N LEU A 26 -2.99 -4.07 -3.78
CA LEU A 26 -2.10 -3.85 -4.91
C LEU A 26 -2.66 -4.44 -6.22
N LYS A 27 -3.30 -5.63 -6.17
CA LYS A 27 -3.99 -6.22 -7.33
C LYS A 27 -5.17 -5.35 -7.80
N GLU A 28 -5.93 -4.77 -6.88
CA GLU A 28 -7.08 -3.90 -7.20
C GLU A 28 -6.68 -2.61 -7.93
N ILE A 29 -5.49 -2.08 -7.64
CA ILE A 29 -4.99 -0.84 -8.27
C ILE A 29 -4.09 -1.11 -9.47
N ARG A 30 -3.70 -2.37 -9.74
CA ARG A 30 -2.76 -2.75 -10.80
C ARG A 30 -3.11 -2.16 -12.17
N SER A 31 -4.39 -2.17 -12.55
CA SER A 31 -4.86 -1.63 -13.84
C SER A 31 -4.64 -0.12 -14.00
N GLU A 32 -4.34 0.59 -12.91
CA GLU A 32 -4.11 2.03 -12.88
C GLU A 32 -2.63 2.42 -12.99
N LEU A 33 -1.75 1.41 -12.94
CA LEU A 33 -0.30 1.55 -12.91
C LEU A 33 0.29 1.21 -14.27
N PHE A 34 1.54 1.61 -14.48
CA PHE A 34 2.28 1.36 -15.72
C PHE A 34 3.09 0.06 -15.68
N GLY A 35 2.92 -0.75 -14.64
CA GLY A 35 3.64 -1.99 -14.40
C GLY A 35 3.13 -2.67 -13.13
N GLU A 36 3.87 -3.66 -12.65
CA GLU A 36 3.51 -4.36 -11.42
C GLU A 36 3.86 -3.51 -10.18
N PRO A 37 2.91 -3.31 -9.25
CA PRO A 37 3.25 -2.81 -7.93
C PRO A 37 3.95 -3.90 -7.11
N GLU A 38 4.84 -3.49 -6.22
CA GLU A 38 5.64 -4.41 -5.40
C GLU A 38 5.56 -4.05 -3.92
N LEU A 39 5.50 -5.06 -3.06
CA LEU A 39 5.76 -4.92 -1.63
C LEU A 39 7.29 -5.05 -1.43
N LEU A 40 7.94 -3.95 -1.04
CA LEU A 40 9.39 -3.89 -0.87
C LEU A 40 9.83 -4.46 0.47
N SER A 41 9.12 -4.09 1.55
CA SER A 41 9.41 -4.60 2.89
C SER A 41 8.20 -4.47 3.80
N LEU A 42 8.19 -5.31 4.85
CA LEU A 42 7.20 -5.30 5.90
C LEU A 42 7.93 -5.40 7.24
N ASN A 43 7.76 -4.41 8.10
CA ASN A 43 8.52 -4.27 9.34
C ASN A 43 7.59 -4.02 10.53
N GLU A 44 7.88 -4.65 11.67
CA GLU A 44 7.24 -4.30 12.93
C GLU A 44 8.03 -3.19 13.63
N LYS A 45 7.37 -2.11 14.01
CA LYS A 45 7.95 -1.05 14.85
C LYS A 45 7.03 -0.75 16.02
N GLY A 46 7.41 -1.23 17.20
CA GLY A 46 6.65 -1.02 18.43
C GLY A 46 5.22 -1.56 18.30
N ASP A 47 4.25 -0.64 18.40
CA ASP A 47 2.81 -0.87 18.32
C ASP A 47 2.24 -0.74 16.89
N ARG A 48 3.09 -0.69 15.87
CA ARG A 48 2.70 -0.54 14.47
C ARG A 48 3.41 -1.52 13.56
N VAL A 49 2.84 -1.69 12.38
CA VAL A 49 3.49 -2.38 11.25
C VAL A 49 3.63 -1.37 10.12
N GLU A 50 4.82 -1.30 9.53
CA GLU A 50 5.13 -0.46 8.39
C GLU A 50 5.35 -1.34 7.16
N ALA A 51 4.59 -1.12 6.09
CA ALA A 51 4.83 -1.73 4.78
C ALA A 51 5.31 -0.66 3.80
N PHE A 52 6.35 -0.97 3.04
CA PHE A 52 6.85 -0.10 1.99
C PHE A 52 6.48 -0.70 0.64
N ILE A 53 5.79 0.05 -0.20
CA ILE A 53 5.34 -0.40 -1.52
C ILE A 53 5.95 0.47 -2.61
N SER A 54 6.25 -0.13 -3.77
CA SER A 54 6.67 0.56 -4.98
C SER A 54 5.54 0.56 -6.00
N LEU A 55 5.20 1.74 -6.52
CA LEU A 55 4.18 1.92 -7.53
C LEU A 55 4.81 2.47 -8.83
N PRO A 56 4.79 1.72 -9.95
CA PRO A 56 5.25 2.23 -11.24
C PRO A 56 4.23 3.23 -11.81
N ILE A 57 4.51 4.53 -11.63
CA ILE A 57 3.65 5.62 -12.10
C ILE A 57 4.45 6.70 -12.84
N VAL A 58 3.81 7.32 -13.83
CA VAL A 58 4.41 8.45 -14.57
C VAL A 58 3.99 9.82 -14.03
N ASN A 59 2.82 9.90 -13.38
CA ASN A 59 2.20 11.16 -12.99
C ASN A 59 1.92 11.22 -11.49
N VAL A 60 2.72 12.03 -10.78
CA VAL A 60 2.57 12.28 -9.34
C VAL A 60 1.22 12.91 -8.98
N ARG A 61 0.51 13.57 -9.91
CA ARG A 61 -0.84 14.08 -9.65
C ARG A 61 -1.85 12.95 -9.40
N LYS A 62 -1.62 11.74 -9.93
CA LYS A 62 -2.44 10.55 -9.67
C LYS A 62 -2.14 9.94 -8.30
N LEU A 63 -1.07 10.33 -7.60
CA LEU A 63 -0.70 9.78 -6.28
C LEU A 63 -1.78 10.02 -5.24
N ARG A 64 -2.35 11.22 -5.17
CA ARG A 64 -3.41 11.52 -4.18
C ARG A 64 -4.60 10.59 -4.38
N TRP A 65 -5.01 10.37 -5.64
CA TRP A 65 -6.09 9.47 -5.97
C TRP A 65 -5.74 8.01 -5.65
N LEU A 66 -4.52 7.56 -5.97
CA LEU A 66 -4.04 6.21 -5.64
C LEU A 66 -3.97 5.98 -4.12
N ALA A 67 -3.45 6.94 -3.35
CA ALA A 67 -3.42 6.89 -1.90
C ALA A 67 -4.84 6.74 -1.33
N THR A 68 -5.81 7.54 -1.81
CA THR A 68 -7.22 7.39 -1.42
C THR A 68 -7.80 6.01 -1.78
N ARG A 69 -7.47 5.47 -2.97
CA ARG A 69 -7.89 4.13 -3.40
C ARG A 69 -7.31 3.05 -2.49
N ILE A 70 -6.03 3.14 -2.15
CA ILE A 70 -5.33 2.25 -1.23
C ILE A 70 -6.00 2.30 0.14
N THR A 71 -6.15 3.48 0.73
CA THR A 71 -6.81 3.65 2.04
C THR A 71 -8.21 3.05 2.04
N LYS A 72 -9.01 3.28 0.99
CA LYS A 72 -10.35 2.70 0.86
C LYS A 72 -10.30 1.18 0.74
N GLY A 73 -9.36 0.63 -0.01
CA GLY A 73 -9.16 -0.82 -0.16
C GLY A 73 -8.94 -1.51 1.19
N PHE A 74 -8.12 -0.91 2.07
CA PHE A 74 -7.92 -1.42 3.43
C PHE A 74 -9.13 -1.19 4.34
N LEU A 75 -9.77 -0.02 4.28
CA LEU A 75 -10.94 0.29 5.09
C LEU A 75 -12.09 -0.71 4.84
N THR A 76 -12.32 -1.11 3.58
CA THR A 76 -13.36 -2.12 3.24
C THR A 76 -13.08 -3.50 3.84
N ARG A 77 -11.84 -3.77 4.25
CA ARG A 77 -11.39 -5.00 4.94
C ARG A 77 -11.35 -4.84 6.46
N GLY A 78 -11.81 -3.70 6.98
CA GLY A 78 -11.75 -3.37 8.41
C GLY A 78 -10.33 -3.16 8.92
N ILE A 79 -9.42 -2.70 8.05
CA ILE A 79 -8.02 -2.42 8.39
C ILE A 79 -7.80 -0.92 8.27
N GLU A 80 -7.41 -0.29 9.37
CA GLU A 80 -6.97 1.10 9.37
C GLU A 80 -5.55 1.20 8.79
N VAL A 81 -5.32 2.22 7.97
CA VAL A 81 -4.03 2.48 7.33
C VAL A 81 -3.78 3.97 7.16
N GLU A 82 -2.56 4.40 7.49
CA GLU A 82 -2.03 5.71 7.14
C GLU A 82 -1.13 5.54 5.91
N VAL A 83 -1.22 6.44 4.93
CA VAL A 83 -0.44 6.40 3.68
C VAL A 83 0.40 7.67 3.58
N GLU A 84 1.72 7.51 3.53
CA GLU A 84 2.72 8.59 3.41
C GLU A 84 3.56 8.44 2.13
#